data_AF-A0A7C7VIC2-F1
#
_entry.id   AF-A0A7C7VIC2-F1
#
_cell.length_a   1.000
_cell.length_b   1.000
_cell.length_c   1.000
_cell.angle_alpha   90.00
_cell.angle_beta   90.00
_cell.angle_gamma   90.00
#
_symmetry.space_group_name_H-M   'P 1'
#
loop_
_entity.id
_entity.type
_entity.pdbx_description
1 polymer ?
#
loop_
_entity_poly.entity_id
_entity_poly.type
_entity_poly.pdbx_seq_one_letter_code
_entity_poly.pdbx_strand_id
1 'polypeptide(L)'
;MSEKKYSPAELMAFEKPSRRRKGRRSPKPSEAPWKALLDNAVISCPPQLPIHSRWNELVSAVKKNRVIIVSGDTGSGKSTQLPKICLAAGRGRRGRIACTQPRRVAAMTVRGRVAAELGEHGFILAGYRIRFRDRTSPTTRIKFLTDGMLLAELQSDQYLRQYDTVIVDEAHERSL
;
A
#
# COMPACT_ATOMS: atom_id res chain seq x y z
N MET A 1 -31.57 -3.45 -3.78
CA MET A 1 -30.11 -3.64 -3.94
C MET A 1 -29.81 -3.67 -5.43
N SER A 2 -29.21 -2.61 -5.98
CA SER A 2 -28.80 -2.60 -7.39
C SER A 2 -27.28 -2.82 -7.42
N GLU A 3 -26.87 -4.03 -7.80
CA GLU A 3 -25.48 -4.31 -8.18
C GLU A 3 -25.15 -3.50 -9.44
N LYS A 4 -24.34 -2.46 -9.31
CA LYS A 4 -23.65 -1.91 -10.48
C LYS A 4 -22.50 -2.85 -10.81
N LYS A 5 -22.74 -3.80 -11.72
CA LYS A 5 -21.70 -4.57 -12.40
C LYS A 5 -20.97 -3.64 -13.36
N TYR A 6 -19.72 -3.31 -13.08
CA TYR A 6 -18.86 -2.62 -14.02
C TYR A 6 -18.67 -3.46 -15.28
N SER A 7 -18.66 -2.82 -16.43
CA SER A 7 -18.50 -3.50 -17.71
C SER A 7 -17.05 -4.03 -17.87
N PRO A 8 -16.85 -5.10 -18.66
CA PRO A 8 -15.50 -5.59 -18.98
C PRO A 8 -14.57 -4.50 -19.57
N ALA A 9 -15.12 -3.49 -20.25
CA ALA A 9 -14.36 -2.37 -20.79
C ALA A 9 -13.79 -1.44 -19.69
N GLU A 10 -14.53 -1.23 -18.61
CA GLU A 10 -14.08 -0.44 -17.46
C GLU A 10 -12.98 -1.16 -16.69
N LEU A 11 -13.10 -2.48 -16.50
CA LEU A 11 -12.04 -3.31 -15.90
C LEU A 11 -10.78 -3.35 -16.78
N MET A 12 -10.92 -3.39 -18.11
CA MET A 12 -9.79 -3.39 -19.04
C MET A 12 -9.09 -2.02 -19.20
N ALA A 13 -9.77 -0.91 -18.88
CA ALA A 13 -9.13 0.40 -18.82
C ALA A 13 -8.03 0.47 -17.74
N PHE A 14 -8.11 -0.37 -16.69
CA PHE A 14 -7.13 -0.47 -15.61
C PHE A 14 -5.97 -1.45 -15.89
N GLU A 15 -6.04 -2.27 -16.95
CA GLU A 15 -5.02 -3.27 -17.28
C GLU A 15 -3.91 -2.80 -18.22
N LYS A 16 -4.06 -1.64 -18.88
CA LYS A 16 -3.05 -1.19 -19.85
C LYS A 16 -1.75 -0.78 -19.15
N PRO A 17 -0.60 -1.43 -19.45
CA PRO A 17 0.68 -0.97 -18.93
C PRO A 17 0.98 0.41 -19.52
N SER A 18 1.32 1.38 -18.66
CA SER A 18 1.69 2.72 -19.13
C SER A 18 2.99 2.62 -19.92
N ARG A 19 2.91 2.61 -21.26
CA ARG A 19 4.07 2.85 -22.12
C ARG A 19 4.54 4.28 -21.85
N ARG A 20 5.70 4.44 -21.21
CA ARG A 20 6.36 5.74 -21.03
C ARG A 20 6.68 6.33 -22.42
N ARG A 21 5.87 7.29 -22.87
CA ARG A 21 6.26 8.24 -23.92
C ARG A 21 6.97 9.43 -23.26
N LYS A 22 8.25 9.61 -23.57
CA LYS A 22 9.04 10.79 -23.14
C LYS A 22 8.42 12.05 -23.74
N GLY A 23 8.19 13.08 -22.93
CA GLY A 23 7.94 14.45 -23.43
C GLY A 23 6.56 15.08 -23.20
N ARG A 24 5.60 14.45 -22.51
CA ARG A 24 4.34 15.12 -22.15
C ARG A 24 4.38 15.62 -20.70
N ARG A 25 4.32 16.94 -20.50
CA ARG A 25 4.06 17.56 -19.19
C ARG A 25 2.85 16.83 -18.57
N SER A 26 3.07 16.23 -17.40
CA SER A 26 2.02 15.52 -16.68
C SER A 26 0.86 16.48 -16.43
N PRO A 27 -0.41 16.09 -16.71
CA PRO A 27 -1.54 16.95 -16.38
C PRO A 27 -1.52 17.22 -14.87
N LYS A 28 -1.72 18.48 -14.46
CA LYS A 28 -1.93 18.83 -13.05
C LYS A 28 -3.14 18.02 -12.57
N PRO A 29 -3.01 17.17 -11.54
CA PRO A 29 -4.15 16.40 -11.07
C PRO A 29 -5.15 17.38 -10.45
N SER A 30 -6.32 17.54 -11.09
CA SER A 30 -7.53 17.89 -10.34
C SER A 30 -7.62 16.93 -9.15
N GLU A 31 -7.98 17.44 -7.97
CA GLU A 31 -7.93 16.74 -6.67
C GLU A 31 -8.09 15.22 -6.82
N ALA A 32 -6.97 14.53 -6.65
CA ALA A 32 -6.80 13.24 -7.30
C ALA A 32 -7.79 12.19 -6.77
N PRO A 33 -8.39 11.37 -7.66
CA PRO A 33 -9.51 10.48 -7.34
C PRO A 33 -9.28 9.53 -6.16
N TRP A 34 -8.02 9.32 -5.75
CA TRP A 34 -7.70 8.54 -4.57
C TRP A 34 -8.24 9.10 -3.26
N LYS A 35 -8.49 10.42 -3.13
CA LYS A 35 -8.96 11.01 -1.87
C LYS A 35 -10.35 10.49 -1.53
N ALA A 36 -11.29 10.61 -2.48
CA ALA A 36 -12.63 10.07 -2.34
C ALA A 36 -12.63 8.54 -2.15
N LEU A 37 -11.77 7.81 -2.87
CA LEU A 37 -11.66 6.35 -2.70
C LEU A 37 -11.14 5.97 -1.31
N LEU A 38 -10.17 6.73 -0.78
CA LEU A 38 -9.58 6.48 0.53
C LEU A 38 -10.55 6.85 1.66
N ASP A 39 -11.33 7.92 1.50
CA ASP A 39 -12.34 8.33 2.47
C ASP A 39 -13.51 7.32 2.55
N ASN A 40 -13.76 6.55 1.48
CA ASN A 40 -14.72 5.43 1.44
C ASN A 40 -14.10 4.07 1.76
N ALA A 41 -12.80 3.99 2.07
CA ALA A 41 -12.13 2.72 2.33
C ALA A 41 -12.46 2.18 3.72
N VAL A 42 -12.61 0.86 3.84
CA VAL A 42 -12.82 0.18 5.13
C VAL A 42 -11.48 0.05 5.85
N ILE A 43 -11.21 0.95 6.79
CA ILE A 43 -9.98 0.95 7.59
C ILE A 43 -10.27 0.38 8.98
N SER A 44 -10.31 -0.95 9.08
CA SER A 44 -10.52 -1.69 10.32
C SER A 44 -9.61 -2.90 10.41
N CYS A 45 -9.50 -3.51 11.59
CA CYS A 45 -8.79 -4.76 11.82
C CYS A 45 -9.79 -5.86 12.22
N PRO A 46 -9.70 -7.07 11.65
CA PRO A 46 -10.48 -8.20 12.14
C PRO A 46 -10.19 -8.48 13.62
N PRO A 47 -11.22 -8.68 14.48
CA PRO A 47 -11.06 -8.80 15.93
C PRO A 47 -10.29 -10.05 16.36
N GLN A 48 -10.26 -11.09 15.51
CA GLN A 48 -9.56 -12.35 15.78
C GLN A 48 -8.03 -12.26 15.61
N LEU A 49 -7.49 -11.18 15.02
CA LEU A 49 -6.05 -11.03 14.87
C LEU A 49 -5.43 -10.45 16.15
N PRO A 50 -4.32 -11.01 16.67
CA PRO A 50 -3.67 -10.50 17.88
C PRO A 50 -3.38 -8.99 17.87
N ILE A 51 -2.98 -8.45 16.72
CA ILE A 51 -2.69 -7.02 16.54
C ILE A 51 -3.91 -6.10 16.75
N HIS A 52 -5.15 -6.63 16.65
CA HIS A 52 -6.38 -5.86 16.86
C HIS A 52 -6.40 -5.19 18.25
N SER A 53 -6.00 -5.92 19.29
CA SER A 53 -5.96 -5.42 20.67
C SER A 53 -5.05 -4.19 20.84
N ARG A 54 -4.07 -4.02 19.95
CA ARG A 54 -3.08 -2.94 19.94
C ARG A 54 -3.36 -1.86 18.91
N TRP A 55 -4.50 -1.92 18.20
CA TRP A 55 -4.78 -1.01 17.07
C TRP A 55 -4.65 0.47 17.45
N ASN A 56 -5.36 0.91 18.49
CA ASN A 56 -5.36 2.32 18.92
C ASN A 56 -3.98 2.77 19.41
N GLU A 57 -3.26 1.89 20.11
CA GLU A 57 -1.89 2.14 20.58
C GLU A 57 -0.96 2.36 19.39
N LEU A 58 -1.01 1.48 18.38
CA LEU A 58 -0.18 1.57 17.18
C LEU A 58 -0.52 2.79 16.33
N VAL A 59 -1.82 3.13 16.17
CA VAL A 59 -2.23 4.38 15.48
C VAL A 59 -1.64 5.60 16.20
N SER A 60 -1.69 5.63 17.53
CA SER A 60 -1.11 6.71 18.33
C SER A 60 0.42 6.78 18.16
N ALA A 61 1.09 5.62 18.19
CA ALA A 61 2.53 5.52 18.03
C ALA A 61 2.99 6.02 16.65
N VAL A 62 2.29 5.67 15.56
CA VAL A 62 2.57 6.13 14.20
C VAL A 62 2.39 7.65 14.04
N LYS A 63 1.43 8.25 14.77
CA LYS A 63 1.22 9.71 14.75
C LYS A 63 2.32 10.46 15.49
N LYS A 64 2.77 9.93 16.63
CA LYS A 64 3.70 10.60 17.54
C LYS A 64 5.17 10.42 17.17
N ASN A 65 5.52 9.29 16.55
CA ASN A 65 6.90 8.91 16.32
C ASN A 65 7.26 8.90 14.83
N ARG A 66 8.51 9.28 14.52
CA ARG A 66 9.06 9.17 13.16
C ARG A 66 9.46 7.74 12.79
N VAL A 67 9.92 6.98 13.78
CA VAL A 67 10.34 5.58 13.65
C VAL A 67 9.68 4.79 14.77
N ILE A 68 9.14 3.62 14.43
CA ILE A 68 8.59 2.66 15.38
C ILE A 68 9.14 1.28 15.04
N ILE A 69 9.40 0.48 16.07
CA ILE A 69 9.72 -0.94 15.92
C ILE A 69 8.51 -1.72 16.41
N VAL A 70 7.95 -2.57 15.56
CA VAL A 70 6.81 -3.42 15.90
C VAL A 70 7.27 -4.86 15.84
N SER A 71 7.20 -5.54 16.98
CA SER A 71 7.50 -6.97 17.09
C SER A 71 6.24 -7.74 17.46
N GLY A 72 6.21 -9.01 17.07
CA GLY A 72 5.15 -9.95 17.39
C GLY A 72 5.26 -11.19 16.50
N ASP A 73 4.65 -12.30 16.93
CA ASP A 73 4.83 -13.59 16.27
C ASP A 73 4.28 -13.62 14.83
N THR A 74 4.72 -14.61 14.05
CA THR A 74 4.13 -14.92 12.75
C THR A 74 2.63 -15.19 12.91
N GLY A 75 1.81 -14.68 11.99
CA GLY A 75 0.35 -14.82 12.07
C GLY A 75 -0.35 -13.77 12.95
N SER A 76 0.40 -12.90 13.66
CA SER A 76 -0.21 -11.81 14.46
C SER A 76 -0.93 -10.74 13.63
N GLY A 77 -0.72 -10.72 12.30
CA GLY A 77 -1.37 -9.79 11.38
C GLY A 77 -0.55 -8.57 10.99
N LYS A 78 0.73 -8.46 11.38
CA LYS A 78 1.59 -7.29 11.11
C LYS A 78 1.55 -6.84 9.64
N SER A 79 1.90 -7.73 8.71
CA SER A 79 2.04 -7.43 7.28
C SER A 79 0.74 -6.96 6.62
N THR A 80 -0.41 -7.40 7.14
CA THR A 80 -1.73 -7.05 6.59
C THR A 80 -2.35 -5.85 7.29
N GLN A 81 -2.08 -5.64 8.58
CA GLN A 81 -2.75 -4.62 9.38
C GLN A 81 -1.94 -3.33 9.54
N LEU A 82 -0.60 -3.38 9.61
CA LEU A 82 0.24 -2.17 9.75
C LEU A 82 0.00 -1.13 8.64
N PRO A 83 -0.15 -1.50 7.35
CA PRO A 83 -0.47 -0.52 6.30
C PRO A 83 -1.81 0.20 6.55
N LYS A 84 -2.81 -0.51 7.07
CA LYS A 84 -4.13 0.07 7.41
C LYS A 84 -4.07 0.93 8.67
N ILE A 85 -3.28 0.53 9.66
CA ILE A 85 -2.96 1.37 10.83
C ILE A 85 -2.31 2.68 10.38
N CYS A 86 -1.39 2.63 9.43
CA CYS A 86 -0.79 3.84 8.85
C CYS A 86 -1.85 4.72 8.16
N LEU A 87 -2.78 4.15 7.40
CA LEU A 87 -3.91 4.91 6.83
C LEU A 87 -4.78 5.56 7.93
N ALA A 88 -5.14 4.82 8.99
CA ALA A 88 -5.88 5.34 10.14
C ALA A 88 -5.11 6.45 10.88
N ALA A 89 -3.78 6.39 10.86
CA ALA A 89 -2.90 7.43 11.38
C ALA A 89 -2.79 8.67 10.47
N GLY A 90 -3.44 8.67 9.30
CA GLY A 90 -3.41 9.77 8.33
C GLY A 90 -2.26 9.72 7.33
N ARG A 91 -1.51 8.61 7.28
CA ARG A 91 -0.48 8.35 6.26
C ARG A 91 -1.12 7.98 4.92
N GLY A 92 -0.33 7.97 3.85
CA GLY A 92 -0.83 7.71 2.50
C GLY A 92 -1.54 8.92 1.84
N ARG A 93 -1.54 10.08 2.51
CA ARG A 93 -2.16 11.33 2.03
C ARG A 93 -1.15 12.32 1.45
N ARG A 94 0.09 12.33 1.95
CA ARG A 94 1.18 13.21 1.46
C ARG A 94 2.10 12.48 0.48
N GLY A 95 2.17 11.16 0.61
CA GLY A 95 2.83 10.25 -0.31
C GLY A 95 2.11 8.90 -0.25
N ARG A 96 2.77 7.84 -0.72
CA ARG A 96 2.31 6.46 -0.57
C ARG A 96 2.90 5.83 0.69
N ILE A 97 2.32 4.72 1.12
CA ILE A 97 2.90 3.81 2.11
C ILE A 97 3.61 2.70 1.33
N ALA A 98 4.93 2.60 1.45
CA ALA A 98 5.71 1.48 0.95
C ALA A 98 5.70 0.35 1.99
N CYS A 99 5.43 -0.89 1.57
CA CYS A 99 5.48 -2.06 2.44
C CYS A 99 6.38 -3.10 1.78
N THR A 100 7.59 -3.31 2.32
CA THR A 100 8.49 -4.29 1.74
C THR A 100 8.11 -5.71 2.13
N GLN A 101 8.54 -6.69 1.32
CA GLN A 101 8.41 -8.12 1.57
C GLN A 101 9.62 -8.81 0.94
N PRO A 102 10.28 -9.75 1.61
CA PRO A 102 11.45 -10.44 1.05
C PRO A 102 11.09 -11.30 -0.17
N ARG A 103 9.85 -11.80 -0.21
CA ARG A 103 9.36 -12.74 -1.23
C ARG A 103 8.31 -12.09 -2.14
N ARG A 104 8.47 -12.29 -3.46
CA ARG A 104 7.52 -11.79 -4.49
C ARG A 104 6.09 -12.29 -4.26
N VAL A 105 5.93 -13.57 -3.91
CA VAL A 105 4.63 -14.19 -3.65
C VAL A 105 3.98 -13.55 -2.42
N ALA A 106 4.75 -13.32 -1.36
CA ALA A 106 4.25 -12.64 -0.15
C ALA A 106 3.75 -11.22 -0.48
N ALA A 107 4.51 -10.42 -1.25
CA ALA A 107 4.08 -9.09 -1.69
C ALA A 107 2.73 -9.12 -2.42
N MET A 108 2.52 -10.09 -3.32
CA MET A 108 1.27 -10.22 -4.07
C MET A 108 0.10 -10.70 -3.19
N THR A 109 0.34 -11.70 -2.34
CA THR A 109 -0.68 -12.28 -1.46
C THR A 109 -1.12 -11.29 -0.39
N VAL A 110 -0.18 -10.64 0.30
CA VAL A 110 -0.47 -9.61 1.31
C VAL A 110 -1.21 -8.43 0.67
N ARG A 111 -0.77 -7.96 -0.51
CA ARG A 111 -1.50 -6.94 -1.27
C ARG A 111 -2.94 -7.36 -1.55
N GLY A 112 -3.16 -8.59 -2.02
CA GLY A 112 -4.51 -9.10 -2.32
C GLY A 112 -5.40 -9.14 -1.07
N ARG A 113 -4.84 -9.59 0.05
CA ARG A 113 -5.55 -9.61 1.35
C ARG A 113 -5.92 -8.21 1.81
N VAL A 114 -4.97 -7.27 1.78
CA VAL A 114 -5.21 -5.88 2.19
C VAL A 114 -6.21 -5.19 1.26
N ALA A 115 -6.13 -5.43 -0.05
CA ALA A 115 -7.10 -4.92 -1.01
C ALA A 115 -8.53 -5.40 -0.69
N ALA A 116 -8.72 -6.68 -0.43
CA ALA A 116 -10.03 -7.22 -0.07
C ALA A 116 -10.58 -6.60 1.22
N GLU A 117 -9.73 -6.40 2.23
CA GLU A 117 -10.13 -5.83 3.51
C GLU A 117 -10.44 -4.31 3.45
N LEU A 118 -9.95 -3.59 2.44
CA LEU A 118 -10.23 -2.17 2.23
C LEU A 118 -11.58 -1.88 1.56
N GLY A 119 -12.32 -2.93 1.15
CA GLY A 119 -13.62 -2.81 0.50
C GLY A 119 -13.57 -2.73 -1.03
N GLU A 120 -14.65 -2.25 -1.65
CA GLU A 120 -14.90 -2.28 -3.11
C GLU A 120 -13.72 -1.74 -3.93
N HIS A 121 -13.11 -0.64 -3.46
CA HIS A 121 -12.04 0.04 -4.18
C HIS A 121 -10.63 -0.31 -3.69
N GLY A 122 -10.50 -1.30 -2.82
CA GLY A 122 -9.23 -1.67 -2.21
C GLY A 122 -8.17 -2.12 -3.22
N PHE A 123 -8.56 -2.75 -4.33
CA PHE A 123 -7.63 -3.14 -5.41
C PHE A 123 -7.06 -1.96 -6.20
N ILE A 124 -7.72 -0.79 -6.14
CA ILE A 124 -7.24 0.46 -6.73
C ILE A 124 -6.27 1.15 -5.75
N LEU A 125 -6.58 1.09 -4.45
CA LEU A 125 -5.78 1.69 -3.38
C LEU A 125 -4.52 0.89 -3.04
N ALA A 126 -4.54 -0.44 -3.20
CA ALA A 126 -3.42 -1.33 -2.92
C ALA A 126 -2.79 -1.89 -4.20
N GLY A 127 -1.57 -1.47 -4.50
CA GLY A 127 -0.79 -1.92 -5.65
C GLY A 127 0.43 -2.74 -5.22
N TYR A 128 1.11 -3.36 -6.19
CA TYR A 128 2.41 -3.97 -5.93
C TYR A 128 3.44 -3.68 -7.03
N ARG A 129 4.73 -3.71 -6.66
CA ARG A 129 5.85 -3.67 -7.60
C ARG A 129 6.87 -4.74 -7.24
N ILE A 130 7.05 -5.69 -8.13
CA ILE A 130 8.05 -6.76 -8.04
C ILE A 130 8.90 -6.74 -9.31
N ARG A 131 9.99 -7.51 -9.34
CA ARG A 131 10.80 -7.63 -10.57
C ARG A 131 9.91 -8.04 -11.75
N PHE A 132 10.03 -7.26 -12.83
CA PHE A 132 9.28 -7.41 -14.09
C PHE A 132 7.77 -7.15 -14.04
N ARG A 133 7.17 -6.80 -12.89
CA ARG A 133 5.74 -6.44 -12.82
C ARG A 133 5.50 -5.26 -11.90
N ASP A 134 4.82 -4.26 -12.45
CA ASP A 134 4.30 -3.11 -11.71
C ASP A 134 2.79 -3.04 -11.90
N ARG A 135 2.05 -3.19 -10.81
CA ARG A 135 0.59 -3.05 -10.73
C ARG A 135 0.25 -1.88 -9.79
N THR A 136 0.94 -0.76 -9.95
CA THR A 136 0.64 0.50 -9.27
C THR A 136 0.12 1.53 -10.26
N SER A 137 -0.65 2.48 -9.74
CA SER A 137 -1.24 3.59 -10.50
C SER A 137 -1.01 4.90 -9.74
N PRO A 138 -1.32 6.07 -10.31
CA PRO A 138 -1.37 7.31 -9.56
C PRO A 138 -2.34 7.27 -8.35
N THR A 139 -3.35 6.41 -8.36
CA THR A 139 -4.32 6.27 -7.25
C THR A 139 -3.83 5.37 -6.12
N THR A 140 -2.90 4.46 -6.38
CA THR A 140 -2.31 3.58 -5.34
C THR A 140 -1.82 4.37 -4.14
N ARG A 141 -2.27 3.97 -2.94
CA ARG A 141 -1.89 4.55 -1.63
C ARG A 141 -1.02 3.61 -0.82
N ILE A 142 -1.29 2.30 -0.87
CA ILE A 142 -0.42 1.27 -0.28
C ILE A 142 0.27 0.53 -1.42
N LYS A 143 1.60 0.51 -1.39
CA LYS A 143 2.42 -0.17 -2.39
C LYS A 143 3.23 -1.26 -1.72
N PHE A 144 2.90 -2.51 -2.04
CA PHE A 144 3.70 -3.66 -1.64
C PHE A 144 4.83 -3.85 -2.64
N LEU A 145 6.05 -4.05 -2.18
CA LEU A 145 7.19 -4.24 -3.07
C LEU A 145 8.21 -5.18 -2.46
N THR A 146 9.06 -5.78 -3.30
CA THR A 146 10.21 -6.52 -2.75
C THR A 146 11.31 -5.57 -2.32
N ASP A 147 12.17 -5.98 -1.39
CA ASP A 147 13.28 -5.15 -0.90
C ASP A 147 14.16 -4.64 -2.05
N GLY A 148 14.52 -5.53 -2.99
CA GLY A 148 15.28 -5.14 -4.18
C GLY A 148 14.58 -4.11 -5.09
N MET A 149 13.24 -4.01 -5.06
CA MET A 149 12.52 -2.96 -5.80
C MET A 149 12.54 -1.64 -5.04
N LEU A 150 12.51 -1.64 -3.70
CA LEU A 150 12.70 -0.44 -2.91
C LEU A 150 14.14 0.09 -3.05
N LEU A 151 15.14 -0.81 -2.99
CA LEU A 151 16.55 -0.47 -3.21
C LEU A 151 16.79 0.13 -4.61
N ALA A 152 16.18 -0.43 -5.66
CA ALA A 152 16.27 0.14 -7.00
C ALA A 152 15.63 1.53 -7.10
N GLU A 153 14.55 1.79 -6.33
CA GLU A 153 13.95 3.12 -6.26
C GLU A 153 14.81 4.12 -5.48
N LEU A 154 15.45 3.69 -4.39
CA LEU A 154 16.43 4.48 -3.62
C LEU A 154 17.60 4.95 -4.50
N GLN A 155 18.07 4.12 -5.43
CA GLN A 155 19.12 4.52 -6.38
C GLN A 155 18.69 5.66 -7.31
N SER A 156 17.40 5.73 -7.65
CA SER A 156 16.86 6.77 -8.54
C SER A 156 16.36 8.01 -7.78
N ASP A 157 15.88 7.83 -6.56
CA ASP A 157 15.38 8.87 -5.67
C ASP A 157 15.78 8.55 -4.23
N GLN A 158 16.96 9.06 -3.84
CA GLN A 158 17.56 8.83 -2.51
C GLN A 158 16.69 9.30 -1.35
N TYR A 159 15.75 10.22 -1.60
CA TYR A 159 14.85 10.77 -0.59
C TYR A 159 13.48 10.07 -0.57
N LEU A 160 13.26 9.11 -1.47
CA LEU A 160 12.02 8.34 -1.53
C LEU A 160 10.74 9.21 -1.53
N ARG A 161 10.76 10.34 -2.26
CA ARG A 161 9.76 11.43 -2.18
C ARG A 161 8.34 11.01 -2.54
N GLN A 162 8.19 9.89 -3.23
CA GLN A 162 6.87 9.32 -3.53
C GLN A 162 6.19 8.71 -2.29
N TYR A 163 6.93 8.49 -1.20
CA TYR A 163 6.45 7.85 0.02
C TYR A 163 6.42 8.83 1.19
N ASP A 164 5.38 8.75 2.01
CA ASP A 164 5.34 9.43 3.32
C ASP A 164 5.61 8.47 4.48
N THR A 165 5.61 7.16 4.20
CA THR A 165 5.80 6.09 5.15
C THR A 165 6.45 4.90 4.45
N VAL A 166 7.45 4.30 5.07
CA VAL A 166 8.07 3.04 4.64
C VAL A 166 7.96 2.04 5.79
N ILE A 167 7.40 0.88 5.49
CA ILE A 167 7.33 -0.28 6.37
C ILE A 167 8.32 -1.30 5.81
N VAL A 168 9.34 -1.60 6.60
CA VAL A 168 10.29 -2.68 6.33
C VAL A 168 9.78 -3.92 7.06
N ASP A 169 9.16 -4.83 6.32
CA ASP A 169 8.63 -6.05 6.91
C ASP A 169 9.68 -7.16 6.93
N GLU A 170 9.52 -8.11 7.84
CA GLU A 170 10.47 -9.23 8.02
C GLU A 170 11.92 -8.78 8.21
N ALA A 171 12.14 -7.62 8.84
CA ALA A 171 13.48 -7.06 9.11
C ALA A 171 14.38 -7.97 9.99
N HIS A 172 13.82 -9.06 10.51
CA HIS A 172 14.55 -10.10 11.20
C HIS A 172 15.26 -11.06 10.23
N GLU A 173 14.78 -11.21 9.00
CA GLU A 173 15.48 -11.91 7.93
C GLU A 173 16.69 -11.04 7.56
N ARG A 174 17.91 -11.48 7.91
CA ARG A 174 19.18 -10.75 7.71
C ARG A 174 19.61 -10.70 6.23
N SER A 175 18.72 -10.23 5.36
CA SER A 175 18.95 -10.08 3.94
C SER A 175 18.85 -8.60 3.56
N LEU A 176 19.97 -7.89 3.71
CA LEU A 176 20.25 -6.63 3.02
C LEU A 176 21.56 -6.79 2.23
#